data_AF-A0A1Z9QKI1-F1
#
_entry.id   AF-A0A1Z9QKI1-F1
#
_cell.length_a   1.000
_cell.length_b   1.000
_cell.length_c   1.000
_cell.angle_alpha   90.00
_cell.angle_beta   90.00
_cell.angle_gamma   90.00
#
_symmetry.space_group_name_H-M   'P 1'
#
loop_
_entity.id
_entity.type
_entity.pdbx_description
1 polymer ?
#
loop_
_entity_poly.entity_id
_entity_poly.type
_entity_poly.pdbx_seq_one_letter_code
_entity_poly.pdbx_strand_id
1 'polypeptide(L)'
;MPRGESINGRSHCPRCLAQLKARDNFPVFGWLALQGRCRTCRLPISSRYPIVEAVVGLSLTVVAVAELYQVSLPGQTQTYGGALWFPRLDPLMLVTLTYHVVGLTMCWALGLIRFDGNRLPANLSYFALMFTSVPILVFPALMVVPWQMEVQNDWQPDGRYVDAMIRVITALVAATALGRYLAKGFCPTADPKLDPLGKSTVRLIDLIVILSIPALLVGWQASPAVIVLASVLAFWIHPIMPRKTDALGRFAVAMPIALTFQIVFWRRLDSADTATGLPFPLWPSENSSPGVMLFWLLMVGVVPLWLREAPVDTDPNIADTDPNADDAELSLDLSCENPAFEQEAFVEDRELSGASESASELMEQKRDADTQQDEAEGDPIQPFDDRGSENRDQLNDQS
;
A
#
# COMPACT_ATOMS: atom_id res chain seq x y z
N MET A 1 14.33 -1.84 0.33
CA MET A 1 13.70 -2.62 -0.77
C MET A 1 13.45 -4.01 -0.24
N PRO A 2 12.25 -4.59 -0.36
CA PRO A 2 11.92 -5.90 0.21
C PRO A 2 12.76 -7.07 -0.35
N ARG A 3 13.60 -6.85 -1.36
CA ARG A 3 14.55 -7.84 -1.91
C ARG A 3 16.02 -7.41 -1.87
N GLY A 4 16.36 -6.30 -1.20
CA GLY A 4 17.75 -5.80 -1.15
C GLY A 4 18.36 -5.33 -2.48
N GLU A 5 17.61 -5.36 -3.59
CA GLU A 5 18.11 -4.96 -4.92
C GLU A 5 18.22 -3.43 -5.09
N SER A 6 19.21 -3.00 -5.87
CA SER A 6 19.44 -1.59 -6.20
C SER A 6 18.39 -1.03 -7.19
N ILE A 7 18.05 0.26 -7.07
CA ILE A 7 17.13 0.98 -7.97
C ILE A 7 17.56 0.94 -9.45
N ASN A 8 18.85 0.71 -9.73
CA ASN A 8 19.40 0.64 -11.08
C ASN A 8 19.46 -0.78 -11.68
N GLY A 9 18.88 -1.78 -11.01
CA GLY A 9 18.77 -3.14 -11.54
C GLY A 9 17.88 -3.22 -12.78
N ARG A 10 18.30 -3.95 -13.82
CA ARG A 10 17.44 -4.23 -14.97
C ARG A 10 16.42 -5.31 -14.58
N SER A 11 15.23 -5.31 -15.17
CA SER A 11 14.24 -6.37 -14.87
C SER A 11 14.78 -7.75 -15.29
N HIS A 12 14.71 -8.74 -14.41
CA HIS A 12 15.14 -10.12 -14.65
C HIS A 12 13.98 -11.10 -14.48
N CYS A 13 14.01 -12.21 -15.21
CA CYS A 13 13.06 -13.30 -14.98
C CYS A 13 13.32 -13.93 -13.60
N PRO A 14 12.32 -14.09 -12.72
CA PRO A 14 12.53 -14.61 -11.37
C PRO A 14 12.98 -16.08 -11.33
N ARG A 15 12.88 -16.83 -12.44
CA ARG A 15 13.30 -18.24 -12.50
C ARG A 15 14.64 -18.45 -13.21
N CYS A 16 14.83 -17.85 -14.39
CA CYS A 16 16.06 -18.05 -15.17
C CYS A 16 17.06 -16.92 -15.04
N LEU A 17 16.73 -15.85 -14.30
CA LEU A 17 17.53 -14.63 -14.10
C LEU A 17 17.96 -13.93 -15.40
N ALA A 18 17.44 -14.39 -16.56
CA ALA A 18 17.69 -13.76 -17.83
C ALA A 18 17.14 -12.34 -17.80
N GLN A 19 18.00 -11.39 -18.17
CA GLN A 19 17.69 -9.98 -18.23
C GLN A 19 16.64 -9.73 -19.34
N LEU A 20 15.54 -9.06 -18.99
CA LEU A 20 14.52 -8.66 -19.96
C LEU A 20 15.08 -7.54 -20.86
N LYS A 21 14.73 -7.57 -22.16
CA LYS A 21 15.08 -6.47 -23.08
C LYS A 21 14.12 -5.31 -22.85
N ALA A 22 14.54 -4.08 -23.16
CA ALA A 22 13.70 -2.88 -22.99
C ALA A 22 12.32 -2.97 -23.67
N ARG A 23 12.20 -3.65 -24.82
CA ARG A 23 10.92 -3.89 -25.50
C ARG A 23 10.00 -4.88 -24.76
N ASP A 24 10.57 -5.74 -23.92
CA ASP A 24 9.84 -6.70 -23.07
C ASP A 24 9.36 -6.02 -21.77
N ASN A 25 9.76 -4.75 -21.51
CA ASN A 25 9.40 -3.97 -20.32
C ASN A 25 8.10 -3.15 -20.46
N PHE A 26 7.44 -3.15 -21.63
CA PHE A 26 6.08 -2.58 -21.76
C PHE A 26 5.09 -3.66 -21.33
N PRO A 27 4.65 -3.74 -20.08
CA PRO A 27 4.45 -5.08 -19.53
C PRO A 27 3.12 -5.72 -20.00
N VAL A 28 2.09 -4.93 -20.32
CA VAL A 28 0.91 -5.43 -21.08
C VAL A 28 1.27 -5.88 -22.50
N PHE A 29 1.95 -5.03 -23.29
CA PHE A 29 2.27 -5.33 -24.69
C PHE A 29 3.35 -6.42 -24.84
N GLY A 30 4.32 -6.45 -23.93
CA GLY A 30 5.38 -7.42 -23.83
C GLY A 30 4.84 -8.78 -23.40
N TRP A 31 3.92 -8.84 -22.42
CA TRP A 31 3.27 -10.09 -22.04
C TRP A 31 2.43 -10.67 -23.18
N LEU A 32 1.68 -9.83 -23.92
CA LEU A 32 0.93 -10.26 -25.11
C LEU A 32 1.86 -10.76 -26.23
N ALA A 33 2.93 -10.03 -26.53
CA ALA A 33 3.92 -10.40 -27.55
C ALA A 33 4.68 -11.70 -27.19
N LEU A 34 4.85 -11.98 -25.90
CA LEU A 34 5.48 -13.18 -25.37
C LEU A 34 4.49 -14.32 -25.08
N GLN A 35 3.20 -14.13 -25.39
CA GLN A 35 2.12 -15.08 -25.11
C GLN A 35 2.09 -15.57 -23.65
N GLY A 36 2.43 -14.67 -22.73
CA GLY A 36 2.50 -14.95 -21.30
C GLY A 36 3.62 -15.90 -20.88
N ARG A 37 4.67 -16.10 -21.68
CA ARG A 37 5.79 -17.00 -21.36
C ARG A 37 7.13 -16.28 -21.44
N CYS A 38 8.07 -16.60 -20.55
CA CYS A 38 9.43 -16.05 -20.63
C CYS A 38 10.10 -16.44 -21.96
N ARG A 39 10.78 -15.50 -22.64
CA ARG A 39 11.44 -15.79 -23.93
C ARG A 39 12.52 -16.86 -23.84
N THR A 40 13.22 -16.94 -22.70
CA THR A 40 14.37 -17.84 -22.50
C THR A 40 13.91 -19.19 -21.94
N CYS A 41 13.21 -19.21 -20.80
CA CYS A 41 12.82 -20.46 -20.15
C CYS A 41 11.41 -20.96 -20.49
N ARG A 42 10.64 -20.22 -21.30
CA ARG A 42 9.24 -20.52 -21.71
C ARG A 42 8.24 -20.75 -20.57
N LEU A 43 8.63 -20.48 -19.33
CA LEU A 43 7.74 -20.60 -18.18
C LEU A 43 6.63 -19.54 -18.24
N PRO A 44 5.39 -19.88 -17.84
CA PRO A 44 4.32 -18.89 -17.69
C PRO A 44 4.70 -17.76 -16.73
N ILE A 45 4.41 -16.52 -17.14
CA ILE A 45 4.49 -15.29 -16.33
C ILE A 45 3.09 -15.01 -15.79
N SER A 46 2.96 -14.79 -14.48
CA SER A 46 1.68 -14.50 -13.83
C SER A 46 0.93 -13.36 -14.52
N SER A 47 -0.33 -13.59 -14.89
CA SER A 47 -1.21 -12.60 -15.51
C SER A 47 -1.60 -11.46 -14.57
N ARG A 48 -1.30 -11.57 -13.27
CA ARG A 48 -1.60 -10.55 -12.27
C ARG A 48 -1.03 -9.17 -12.64
N TYR A 49 0.24 -9.13 -13.07
CA TYR A 49 0.92 -7.87 -13.41
C TYR A 49 0.32 -7.15 -14.63
N PRO A 50 0.14 -7.80 -15.80
CA PRO A 50 -0.48 -7.13 -16.94
C PRO A 50 -1.95 -6.73 -16.68
N ILE A 51 -2.68 -7.47 -15.84
CA ILE A 51 -4.05 -7.06 -15.45
C ILE A 51 -4.00 -5.77 -14.63
N VAL A 52 -3.15 -5.71 -13.60
CA VAL A 52 -3.01 -4.51 -12.76
C VAL A 52 -2.63 -3.29 -13.62
N GLU A 53 -1.67 -3.44 -14.52
CA GLU A 53 -1.26 -2.35 -15.41
C GLU A 53 -2.35 -1.92 -16.38
N ALA A 54 -3.10 -2.86 -16.95
CA ALA A 54 -4.22 -2.54 -17.82
C ALA A 54 -5.31 -1.77 -17.05
N VAL A 55 -5.61 -2.18 -15.81
CA VAL A 55 -6.62 -1.50 -14.98
C VAL A 55 -6.15 -0.12 -14.54
N VAL A 56 -4.90 0.03 -14.09
CA VAL A 56 -4.33 1.34 -13.75
C VAL A 56 -4.31 2.25 -14.99
N GLY A 57 -3.77 1.77 -16.11
CA GLY A 57 -3.72 2.51 -17.38
C GLY A 57 -5.11 2.92 -17.88
N LEU A 58 -6.10 2.03 -17.79
CA LEU A 58 -7.49 2.32 -18.13
C LEU A 58 -8.07 3.41 -17.22
N SER A 59 -7.87 3.31 -15.90
CA SER A 59 -8.39 4.30 -14.96
C SER A 59 -7.86 5.72 -15.23
N LEU A 60 -6.55 5.84 -15.47
CA LEU A 60 -5.92 7.12 -15.80
C LEU A 60 -6.39 7.65 -17.16
N THR A 61 -6.52 6.76 -18.16
CA THR A 61 -6.97 7.13 -19.50
C THR A 61 -8.40 7.62 -19.50
N VAL A 62 -9.31 6.92 -18.80
CA VAL A 62 -10.72 7.31 -18.75
C VAL A 62 -10.90 8.64 -18.00
N VAL A 63 -10.18 8.86 -16.89
CA VAL A 63 -10.17 10.16 -16.21
C VAL A 63 -9.66 11.27 -17.14
N ALA A 64 -8.53 11.04 -17.83
CA ALA A 64 -7.97 12.03 -18.74
C ALA A 64 -8.93 12.39 -19.88
N VAL A 65 -9.54 11.39 -20.51
CA VAL A 65 -10.53 11.60 -21.56
C VAL A 65 -11.76 12.33 -20.99
N ALA A 66 -12.27 11.92 -19.83
CA ALA A 66 -13.46 12.54 -19.24
C ALA A 66 -13.25 14.02 -18.87
N GLU A 67 -12.08 14.39 -18.37
CA GLU A 67 -11.74 15.78 -18.07
C GLU A 67 -11.44 16.60 -19.32
N LEU A 68 -10.67 16.06 -20.29
CA LEU A 68 -10.38 16.76 -21.55
C LEU A 68 -11.64 17.07 -22.36
N TYR A 69 -12.62 16.16 -22.35
CA TYR A 69 -13.92 16.38 -22.97
C TYR A 69 -14.91 17.12 -22.05
N GLN A 70 -14.45 17.64 -20.90
CA GLN A 70 -15.22 18.44 -19.93
C GLN A 70 -16.54 17.77 -19.46
N VAL A 71 -16.63 16.43 -19.55
CA VAL A 71 -17.82 15.65 -19.11
C VAL A 71 -17.75 15.27 -17.64
N SER A 72 -16.54 15.32 -17.05
CA SER A 72 -16.26 14.95 -15.67
C SER A 72 -16.59 16.08 -14.69
N LEU A 73 -15.92 17.23 -14.78
CA LEU A 73 -15.93 18.23 -13.70
C LEU A 73 -17.23 19.06 -13.65
N PRO A 74 -17.81 19.31 -12.45
CA PRO A 74 -18.94 20.21 -12.30
C PRO A 74 -18.55 21.67 -12.63
N GLY A 75 -19.53 22.51 -12.96
CA GLY A 75 -19.32 23.94 -13.22
C GLY A 75 -18.61 24.30 -14.54
N GLN A 76 -18.17 23.32 -15.34
CA GLN A 76 -17.53 23.59 -16.64
C GLN A 76 -18.55 23.75 -17.79
N THR A 77 -18.38 24.79 -18.60
CA THR A 77 -19.13 24.97 -19.85
C THR A 77 -18.46 24.22 -20.99
N GLN A 78 -19.23 23.38 -21.67
CA GLN A 78 -18.75 22.57 -22.79
C GLN A 78 -18.40 23.47 -23.98
N THR A 79 -17.10 23.63 -24.29
CA THR A 79 -16.66 24.43 -25.44
C THR A 79 -15.85 23.57 -26.42
N TYR A 80 -16.54 22.67 -27.11
CA TYR A 80 -15.97 21.95 -28.26
C TYR A 80 -15.88 22.90 -29.47
N GLY A 81 -14.79 22.85 -30.23
CA GLY A 81 -14.61 23.69 -31.41
C GLY A 81 -13.70 23.07 -32.48
N GLY A 82 -13.73 23.67 -33.68
CA GLY A 82 -12.92 23.23 -34.82
C GLY A 82 -13.50 22.02 -35.57
N ALA A 83 -12.90 21.71 -36.72
CA ALA A 83 -13.39 20.68 -37.64
C ALA A 83 -13.28 19.24 -37.11
N LEU A 84 -12.44 19.01 -36.10
CA LEU A 84 -12.15 17.69 -35.53
C LEU A 84 -12.67 17.50 -34.10
N TRP A 85 -13.53 18.41 -33.60
CA TRP A 85 -14.03 18.37 -32.22
C TRP A 85 -12.91 18.33 -31.18
N PHE A 86 -11.83 19.08 -31.42
CA PHE A 86 -10.75 19.15 -30.45
C PHE A 86 -11.23 19.97 -29.23
N PRO A 87 -11.03 19.46 -28.00
CA PRO A 87 -11.32 20.23 -26.81
C PRO A 87 -10.36 21.43 -26.75
N ARG A 88 -10.86 22.58 -26.30
CA ARG A 88 -10.00 23.73 -26.01
C ARG A 88 -9.18 23.41 -24.76
N LEU A 89 -7.85 23.35 -24.93
CA LEU A 89 -6.94 23.11 -23.83
C LEU A 89 -6.73 24.40 -23.02
N ASP A 90 -7.35 24.47 -21.85
CA ASP A 90 -7.13 25.51 -20.85
C ASP A 90 -5.96 25.09 -19.93
N PRO A 91 -4.97 25.96 -19.63
CA PRO A 91 -3.96 25.71 -18.60
C PRO A 91 -4.55 25.20 -17.28
N LEU A 92 -5.67 25.75 -16.81
CA LEU A 92 -6.29 25.32 -15.56
C LEU A 92 -6.77 23.87 -15.65
N MET A 93 -7.37 23.48 -16.78
CA MET A 93 -7.79 22.10 -17.03
C MET A 93 -6.60 21.14 -17.02
N LEU A 94 -5.47 21.51 -17.65
CA LEU A 94 -4.27 20.67 -17.66
C LEU A 94 -3.67 20.49 -16.25
N VAL A 95 -3.68 21.54 -15.44
CA VAL A 95 -3.17 21.49 -14.06
C VAL A 95 -4.10 20.65 -13.18
N THR A 96 -5.42 20.82 -13.30
CA THR A 96 -6.43 19.99 -12.59
C THR A 96 -6.33 18.53 -12.99
N LEU A 97 -6.22 18.22 -14.29
CA LEU A 97 -6.00 16.87 -14.78
C LEU A 97 -4.72 16.26 -14.20
N THR A 98 -3.63 17.02 -14.22
CA THR A 98 -2.35 16.56 -13.64
C THR A 98 -2.51 16.24 -12.17
N TYR A 99 -3.21 17.09 -11.42
CA TYR A 99 -3.49 16.88 -10.00
C TYR A 99 -4.31 15.60 -9.75
N HIS A 100 -5.40 15.36 -10.50
CA HIS A 100 -6.20 14.14 -10.36
C HIS A 100 -5.43 12.88 -10.77
N VAL A 101 -4.65 12.94 -11.85
CA VAL A 101 -3.81 11.81 -12.29
C VAL A 101 -2.76 11.46 -11.23
N VAL A 102 -2.10 12.47 -10.64
CA VAL A 102 -1.12 12.24 -9.56
C VAL A 102 -1.81 11.63 -8.34
N GLY A 103 -2.91 12.20 -7.88
CA GLY A 103 -3.64 11.68 -6.72
C GLY A 103 -4.19 10.27 -6.93
N LEU A 104 -4.75 9.98 -8.11
CA LEU A 104 -5.23 8.65 -8.47
C LEU A 104 -4.08 7.63 -8.56
N THR A 105 -2.92 8.05 -9.08
CA THR A 105 -1.71 7.21 -9.12
C THR A 105 -1.21 6.89 -7.71
N MET A 106 -1.21 7.88 -6.79
CA MET A 106 -0.89 7.64 -5.38
C MET A 106 -1.89 6.68 -4.74
N CYS A 107 -3.19 6.84 -5.01
CA CYS A 107 -4.23 5.94 -4.50
C CYS A 107 -4.02 4.50 -4.99
N TRP A 108 -3.70 4.30 -6.27
CA TRP A 108 -3.32 3.00 -6.82
C TRP A 108 -2.08 2.41 -6.16
N ALA A 109 -1.02 3.20 -5.99
CA ALA A 109 0.22 2.73 -5.37
C ALA A 109 -0.01 2.26 -3.93
N LEU A 110 -0.70 3.06 -3.11
CA LEU A 110 -1.04 2.70 -1.73
C LEU A 110 -1.97 1.46 -1.69
N GLY A 111 -2.97 1.44 -2.58
CA GLY A 111 -3.92 0.34 -2.70
C GLY A 111 -3.27 -1.00 -3.03
N LEU A 112 -2.34 -1.00 -4.00
CA LEU A 112 -1.62 -2.20 -4.44
C LEU A 112 -0.62 -2.72 -3.39
N ILE A 113 0.13 -1.82 -2.73
CA ILE A 113 1.05 -2.21 -1.64
C ILE A 113 0.27 -2.89 -0.52
N ARG A 114 -0.86 -2.29 -0.12
CA ARG A 114 -1.71 -2.86 0.92
C ARG A 114 -2.36 -4.18 0.48
N PHE A 115 -2.78 -4.28 -0.78
CA PHE A 115 -3.32 -5.50 -1.37
C PHE A 115 -2.30 -6.66 -1.42
N ASP A 116 -1.00 -6.35 -1.52
CA ASP A 116 0.08 -7.33 -1.36
C ASP A 116 0.30 -7.78 0.10
N GLY A 117 -0.45 -7.24 1.06
CA GLY A 117 -0.28 -7.52 2.49
C GLY A 117 0.88 -6.74 3.13
N ASN A 118 1.53 -5.85 2.39
CA ASN A 118 2.63 -5.03 2.89
C ASN A 118 2.11 -3.80 3.64
N ARG A 119 2.90 -3.35 4.62
CA ARG A 119 2.67 -2.07 5.31
C ARG A 119 3.04 -0.92 4.38
N LEU A 120 2.33 0.20 4.50
CA LEU A 120 2.68 1.40 3.74
C LEU A 120 3.98 2.00 4.31
N PRO A 121 5.05 2.16 3.49
CA PRO A 121 6.26 2.79 3.98
C PRO A 121 6.00 4.27 4.29
N ALA A 122 6.39 4.72 5.48
CA ALA A 122 6.08 6.07 5.98
C ALA A 122 6.46 7.18 4.99
N ASN A 123 7.64 7.06 4.35
CA ASN A 123 8.11 8.01 3.35
C ASN A 123 7.13 8.15 2.17
N LEU A 124 6.52 7.04 1.72
CA LEU A 124 5.53 7.07 0.64
C LEU A 124 4.22 7.70 1.11
N SER A 125 3.78 7.40 2.33
CA SER A 125 2.57 7.99 2.92
C SER A 125 2.72 9.51 3.05
N TYR A 126 3.85 10.01 3.56
CA TYR A 126 4.13 11.44 3.63
C TYR A 126 4.22 12.07 2.24
N PHE A 127 4.89 11.40 1.31
CA PHE A 127 4.99 11.86 -0.08
C PHE A 127 3.60 11.99 -0.72
N ALA A 128 2.74 10.98 -0.59
CA ALA A 128 1.38 11.00 -1.14
C ALA A 128 0.52 12.11 -0.52
N LEU A 129 0.58 12.29 0.81
CA LEU A 129 -0.15 13.36 1.50
C LEU A 129 0.38 14.75 1.11
N MET A 130 1.69 14.92 0.98
CA MET A 130 2.29 16.18 0.55
C MET A 130 1.87 16.53 -0.88
N PHE A 131 1.98 15.59 -1.82
CA PHE A 131 1.65 15.80 -3.23
C PHE A 131 0.14 15.97 -3.49
N THR A 132 -0.72 15.59 -2.57
CA THR A 132 -2.17 15.82 -2.67
C THR A 132 -2.62 17.08 -1.92
N SER A 133 -2.00 17.44 -0.80
CA SER A 133 -2.38 18.64 -0.03
C SER A 133 -1.69 19.93 -0.48
N VAL A 134 -0.38 19.90 -0.76
CA VAL A 134 0.40 21.11 -1.08
C VAL A 134 -0.07 21.79 -2.37
N PRO A 135 -0.38 21.08 -3.48
CA PRO A 135 -0.86 21.74 -4.68
C PRO A 135 -2.15 22.56 -4.45
N ILE A 136 -3.09 22.05 -3.65
CA ILE A 136 -4.31 22.79 -3.27
C ILE A 136 -3.96 24.09 -2.52
N LEU A 137 -2.98 24.04 -1.62
CA LEU A 137 -2.57 25.21 -0.84
C LEU A 137 -1.83 26.25 -1.68
N VAL A 138 -1.00 25.82 -2.63
CA VAL A 138 -0.24 26.72 -3.51
C VAL A 138 -1.12 27.30 -4.62
N PHE A 139 -2.01 26.48 -5.17
CA PHE A 139 -2.94 26.84 -6.24
C PHE A 139 -4.38 26.55 -5.79
N PRO A 140 -5.02 27.47 -5.03
CA PRO A 140 -6.40 27.31 -4.59
C PRO A 140 -7.40 27.08 -5.74
N ALA A 141 -7.06 27.48 -6.98
CA ALA A 141 -7.85 27.20 -8.18
C ALA A 141 -7.98 25.70 -8.50
N LEU A 142 -7.13 24.83 -7.94
CA LEU A 142 -7.29 23.38 -8.00
C LEU A 142 -8.48 22.87 -7.18
N MET A 143 -9.06 23.73 -6.33
CA MET A 143 -10.25 23.38 -5.59
C MET A 143 -11.47 23.39 -6.48
N VAL A 144 -11.87 22.18 -6.92
CA VAL A 144 -13.11 21.99 -7.70
C VAL A 144 -14.37 22.27 -6.87
N VAL A 145 -14.37 21.89 -5.59
CA VAL A 145 -15.49 22.00 -4.64
C VAL A 145 -15.19 23.08 -3.59
N PRO A 146 -16.11 24.01 -3.32
CA PRO A 146 -16.01 24.96 -2.22
C PRO A 146 -16.12 24.26 -0.85
N TRP A 147 -15.54 24.89 0.16
CA TRP A 147 -15.70 24.46 1.56
C TRP A 147 -17.07 24.87 2.14
N GLN A 148 -17.64 25.97 1.66
CA GLN A 148 -18.85 26.58 2.21
C GLN A 148 -20.10 25.78 1.82
N MET A 149 -21.02 25.58 2.77
CA MET A 149 -22.29 24.85 2.56
C MET A 149 -23.37 25.69 1.87
N GLU A 150 -23.17 27.01 1.77
CA GLU A 150 -24.14 27.94 1.19
C GLU A 150 -23.39 28.85 0.23
N VAL A 151 -23.49 28.54 -1.06
CA VAL A 151 -22.83 29.29 -2.14
C VAL A 151 -23.70 30.52 -2.43
N GLN A 152 -23.17 31.73 -2.17
CA GLN A 152 -23.71 32.92 -2.82
C GLN A 152 -23.53 32.74 -4.33
N ASN A 153 -24.55 33.10 -5.13
CA ASN A 153 -24.62 32.86 -6.58
C ASN A 153 -23.44 33.39 -7.42
N ASP A 154 -22.49 34.10 -6.80
CA ASP A 154 -21.29 34.70 -7.41
C ASP A 154 -19.97 34.09 -6.88
N TRP A 155 -19.94 32.81 -6.46
CA TRP A 155 -18.66 32.19 -6.06
C TRP A 155 -17.74 32.04 -7.28
N GLN A 156 -16.76 32.92 -7.37
CA GLN A 156 -15.55 32.73 -8.13
C GLN A 156 -14.45 32.25 -7.18
N PRO A 157 -13.60 31.29 -7.58
CA PRO A 157 -12.43 30.92 -6.81
C PRO A 157 -11.44 32.11 -6.78
N ASP A 158 -11.65 33.04 -5.84
CA ASP A 158 -10.86 34.28 -5.64
C ASP A 158 -9.39 34.00 -5.24
N GLY A 159 -8.94 32.74 -5.19
CA GLY A 159 -7.59 32.40 -4.74
C GLY A 159 -7.38 32.54 -3.23
N ARG A 160 -8.45 32.51 -2.42
CA ARG A 160 -8.34 32.70 -0.96
C ARG A 160 -7.71 31.48 -0.31
N TYR A 161 -6.44 31.62 0.08
CA TYR A 161 -5.65 30.61 0.79
C TYR A 161 -6.33 30.05 2.06
N VAL A 162 -7.20 30.83 2.69
CA VAL A 162 -7.98 30.40 3.86
C VAL A 162 -8.93 29.26 3.52
N ASP A 163 -9.65 29.35 2.40
CA ASP A 163 -10.58 28.29 1.97
C ASP A 163 -9.83 27.00 1.62
N ALA A 164 -8.66 27.13 0.97
CA ALA A 164 -7.77 26.01 0.68
C ALA A 164 -7.26 25.32 1.95
N MET A 165 -6.83 26.09 2.94
CA MET A 165 -6.39 25.56 4.22
C MET A 165 -7.52 24.82 4.94
N ILE A 166 -8.70 25.42 5.02
CA ILE A 166 -9.86 24.80 5.68
C ILE A 166 -10.27 23.51 4.96
N ARG A 167 -10.25 23.49 3.62
CA ARG A 167 -10.54 22.29 2.84
C ARG A 167 -9.56 21.14 3.13
N VAL A 168 -8.26 21.42 3.17
CA VAL A 168 -7.26 20.39 3.50
C VAL A 168 -7.47 19.87 4.92
N ILE A 169 -7.69 20.75 5.89
CA ILE A 169 -7.93 20.37 7.28
C ILE A 169 -9.18 19.48 7.38
N THR A 170 -10.28 19.90 6.76
CA THR A 170 -11.57 19.18 6.87
C THR A 170 -11.54 17.85 6.15
N ALA A 171 -10.84 17.73 5.01
CA ALA A 171 -10.59 16.45 4.35
C ALA A 171 -9.81 15.47 5.24
N LEU A 172 -8.72 15.93 5.88
CA LEU A 172 -7.91 15.09 6.76
C LEU A 172 -8.66 14.70 8.04
N VAL A 173 -9.42 15.62 8.63
CA VAL A 173 -10.27 15.36 9.79
C VAL A 173 -11.36 14.34 9.44
N ALA A 174 -12.03 14.51 8.30
CA ALA A 174 -13.05 13.57 7.83
C ALA A 174 -12.46 12.18 7.57
N ALA A 175 -11.33 12.09 6.87
CA ALA A 175 -10.64 10.82 6.63
C ALA A 175 -10.23 10.13 7.94
N THR A 176 -9.75 10.88 8.93
CA THR A 176 -9.40 10.36 10.26
C THR A 176 -10.64 9.85 11.01
N ALA A 177 -11.73 10.62 10.99
CA ALA A 177 -12.98 10.25 11.66
C ALA A 177 -13.61 8.99 11.03
N LEU A 178 -13.72 8.95 9.70
CA LEU A 178 -14.25 7.82 8.95
C LEU A 178 -13.34 6.59 9.08
N GLY A 179 -12.02 6.78 9.03
CA GLY A 179 -11.04 5.70 9.26
C GLY A 179 -11.16 5.09 10.64
N ARG A 180 -11.29 5.92 11.69
CA ARG A 180 -11.53 5.44 13.06
C ARG A 180 -12.85 4.72 13.23
N TYR A 181 -13.89 5.17 12.53
CA TYR A 181 -15.17 4.48 12.55
C TYR A 181 -15.06 3.09 11.89
N LEU A 182 -14.45 3.02 10.71
CA LEU A 182 -14.24 1.79 9.94
C LEU A 182 -13.22 0.84 10.60
N ALA A 183 -12.35 1.35 11.48
CA ALA A 183 -11.39 0.56 12.24
C ALA A 183 -12.05 -0.62 12.98
N LYS A 184 -13.29 -0.47 13.44
CA LYS A 184 -14.04 -1.55 14.10
C LYS A 184 -14.21 -2.79 13.22
N GLY A 185 -14.29 -2.61 11.89
CA GLY A 185 -14.39 -3.70 10.92
C GLY A 185 -13.04 -4.23 10.47
N PHE A 186 -12.12 -3.33 10.11
CA PHE A 186 -10.83 -3.69 9.51
C PHE A 186 -9.70 -3.93 10.50
N CYS A 187 -9.74 -3.32 11.68
CA CYS A 187 -8.65 -3.28 12.65
C CYS A 187 -9.24 -3.31 14.09
N PRO A 188 -9.96 -4.37 14.49
CA PRO A 188 -10.80 -4.36 15.70
C PRO A 188 -10.00 -4.19 17.01
N THR A 189 -8.71 -4.52 17.01
CA THR A 189 -7.81 -4.41 18.16
C THR A 189 -6.98 -3.12 18.17
N ALA A 190 -7.23 -2.18 17.25
CA ALA A 190 -6.43 -0.97 17.15
C ALA A 190 -6.75 0.01 18.29
N ASP A 191 -5.76 0.25 19.15
CA ASP A 191 -5.81 1.31 20.17
C ASP A 191 -4.56 2.19 20.06
N PRO A 192 -4.65 3.35 19.36
CA PRO A 192 -3.52 4.26 19.20
C PRO A 192 -3.00 4.85 20.52
N LYS A 193 -3.80 4.81 21.59
CA LYS A 193 -3.42 5.37 22.89
C LYS A 193 -2.58 4.39 23.70
N LEU A 194 -2.91 3.11 23.63
CA LEU A 194 -2.23 2.05 24.39
C LEU A 194 -1.07 1.42 23.62
N ASP A 195 -1.20 1.28 22.30
CA ASP A 195 -0.20 0.64 21.45
C ASP A 195 0.02 1.43 20.15
N PRO A 196 0.80 2.53 20.19
CA PRO A 196 0.98 3.41 19.04
C PRO A 196 1.75 2.76 17.88
N LEU A 197 2.57 1.73 18.16
CA LEU A 197 3.39 1.01 17.17
C LEU A 197 2.85 -0.40 16.86
N GLY A 198 1.71 -0.75 17.44
CA GLY A 198 1.06 -2.04 17.29
C GLY A 198 0.70 -2.39 15.86
N LYS A 199 0.72 -3.70 15.54
CA LYS A 199 0.37 -4.20 14.20
C LYS A 199 -1.03 -3.71 13.76
N SER A 200 -1.99 -3.65 14.69
CA SER A 200 -3.36 -3.19 14.42
C SER A 200 -3.46 -1.67 14.27
N THR A 201 -2.74 -0.91 15.10
CA THR A 201 -2.66 0.55 15.01
C THR A 201 -2.01 1.00 13.71
N VAL A 202 -0.96 0.31 13.23
CA VAL A 202 -0.34 0.60 11.92
C VAL A 202 -1.34 0.39 10.78
N ARG A 203 -2.20 -0.63 10.84
CA ARG A 203 -3.25 -0.85 9.83
C ARG A 203 -4.32 0.23 9.84
N LEU A 204 -4.65 0.77 11.02
CA LEU A 204 -5.52 1.93 11.14
C LEU A 204 -4.88 3.17 10.48
N ILE A 205 -3.58 3.39 10.68
CA ILE A 205 -2.85 4.47 10.01
C ILE A 205 -2.89 4.27 8.49
N ASP A 206 -2.62 3.05 8.00
CA ASP A 206 -2.71 2.72 6.57
C ASP A 206 -4.10 3.07 6.00
N LEU A 207 -5.17 2.68 6.70
CA LEU A 207 -6.54 2.99 6.32
C LEU A 207 -6.79 4.51 6.25
N ILE A 208 -6.39 5.27 7.26
CA ILE A 208 -6.57 6.74 7.28
C ILE A 208 -5.83 7.40 6.11
N VAL A 209 -4.61 6.96 5.80
CA VAL A 209 -3.84 7.49 4.66
C VAL A 209 -4.55 7.20 3.34
N ILE A 210 -5.05 5.97 3.14
CA ILE A 210 -5.80 5.60 1.93
C ILE A 210 -7.07 6.44 1.78
N LEU A 211 -7.80 6.70 2.87
CA LEU A 211 -9.02 7.53 2.88
C LEU A 211 -8.75 9.02 2.66
N SER A 212 -7.56 9.50 3.01
CA SER A 212 -7.19 10.91 2.89
C SER A 212 -7.06 11.34 1.43
N ILE A 213 -6.57 10.46 0.54
CA ILE A 213 -6.40 10.77 -0.89
C ILE A 213 -7.73 11.18 -1.57
N PRO A 214 -8.80 10.35 -1.57
CA PRO A 214 -10.08 10.73 -2.17
C PRO A 214 -10.72 11.92 -1.44
N ALA A 215 -10.60 12.02 -0.11
CA ALA A 215 -11.13 13.18 0.62
C ALA A 215 -10.48 14.51 0.19
N LEU A 216 -9.18 14.51 -0.15
CA LEU A 216 -8.48 15.68 -0.67
C LEU A 216 -8.85 15.98 -2.13
N LEU A 217 -8.91 14.94 -2.98
CA LEU A 217 -9.17 15.08 -4.41
C LEU A 217 -10.60 15.56 -4.68
N VAL A 218 -11.60 14.82 -4.19
CA VAL A 218 -13.01 15.06 -4.52
C VAL A 218 -13.77 15.84 -3.44
N GLY A 219 -13.10 16.18 -2.34
CA GLY A 219 -13.71 16.82 -1.18
C GLY A 219 -14.22 15.83 -0.14
N TRP A 220 -14.33 16.29 1.09
CA TRP A 220 -14.81 15.46 2.19
C TRP A 220 -16.29 15.08 2.03
N GLN A 221 -17.08 15.91 1.35
CA GLN A 221 -18.52 15.72 1.12
C GLN A 221 -18.81 14.48 0.26
N ALA A 222 -18.06 14.29 -0.82
CA ALA A 222 -18.24 13.13 -1.72
C ALA A 222 -17.57 11.85 -1.17
N SER A 223 -16.62 11.99 -0.25
CA SER A 223 -15.81 10.87 0.27
C SER A 223 -16.62 9.71 0.87
N PRO A 224 -17.75 9.90 1.61
CA PRO A 224 -18.53 8.79 2.13
C PRO A 224 -19.11 7.89 1.03
N ALA A 225 -19.56 8.47 -0.08
CA ALA A 225 -20.08 7.68 -1.20
C ALA A 225 -18.98 6.91 -1.93
N VAL A 226 -17.79 7.50 -2.08
CA VAL A 226 -16.61 6.80 -2.63
C VAL A 226 -16.22 5.61 -1.73
N ILE A 227 -16.24 5.77 -0.41
CA ILE A 227 -15.95 4.71 0.55
C ILE A 227 -16.97 3.57 0.46
N VAL A 228 -18.26 3.88 0.39
CA VAL A 228 -19.30 2.86 0.28
C VAL A 228 -19.18 2.13 -1.07
N LEU A 229 -18.95 2.86 -2.16
CA LEU A 229 -18.71 2.27 -3.47
C LEU A 229 -17.49 1.35 -3.48
N ALA A 230 -16.37 1.78 -2.90
CA ALA A 230 -15.17 0.96 -2.75
C ALA A 230 -15.44 -0.30 -1.91
N SER A 231 -16.26 -0.19 -0.87
CA SER A 231 -16.64 -1.31 0.00
C SER A 231 -17.53 -2.34 -0.71
N VAL A 232 -18.48 -1.88 -1.52
CA VAL A 232 -19.32 -2.74 -2.37
C VAL A 232 -18.47 -3.43 -3.43
N LEU A 233 -17.57 -2.69 -4.10
CA LEU A 233 -16.63 -3.26 -5.05
C LEU A 233 -15.71 -4.31 -4.41
N ALA A 234 -15.19 -4.03 -3.21
CA ALA A 234 -14.34 -4.96 -2.46
C ALA A 234 -15.07 -6.27 -2.10
N PHE A 235 -16.37 -6.19 -1.79
CA PHE A 235 -17.21 -7.38 -1.60
C PHE A 235 -17.42 -8.14 -2.93
N TRP A 236 -17.69 -7.43 -4.02
CA TRP A 236 -17.99 -8.03 -5.32
C TRP A 236 -16.78 -8.70 -5.98
N ILE A 237 -15.57 -8.16 -5.79
CA ILE A 237 -14.33 -8.75 -6.31
C ILE A 237 -13.80 -9.90 -5.46
N HIS A 238 -14.30 -10.09 -4.24
CA HIS A 238 -13.90 -11.17 -3.33
C HIS A 238 -13.77 -12.56 -4.00
N PRO A 239 -14.74 -13.07 -4.78
CA PRO A 239 -14.65 -14.41 -5.39
C PRO A 239 -13.55 -14.54 -6.46
N ILE A 240 -13.07 -13.42 -7.01
CA ILE A 240 -12.06 -13.38 -8.08
C ILE A 240 -10.65 -13.30 -7.49
N MET A 241 -10.52 -12.82 -6.25
CA MET A 241 -9.23 -12.53 -5.63
C MET A 241 -8.60 -13.78 -4.98
N PRO A 242 -7.25 -13.82 -4.88
CA PRO A 242 -6.55 -14.91 -4.20
C PRO A 242 -7.01 -15.06 -2.74
N ARG A 243 -7.16 -16.30 -2.25
CA ARG A 243 -7.64 -16.61 -0.89
C ARG A 243 -6.87 -15.95 0.27
N LYS A 244 -5.64 -15.48 0.03
CA LYS A 244 -4.77 -14.87 1.07
C LYS A 244 -4.97 -13.36 1.27
N THR A 245 -5.84 -12.69 0.50
CA THR A 245 -6.04 -11.23 0.64
C THR A 245 -6.92 -10.90 1.84
N ASP A 246 -6.47 -10.00 2.71
CA ASP A 246 -7.25 -9.45 3.83
C ASP A 246 -8.36 -8.51 3.33
N ALA A 247 -9.34 -8.19 4.19
CA ALA A 247 -10.45 -7.34 3.80
C ALA A 247 -9.98 -5.91 3.53
N LEU A 248 -9.04 -5.41 4.34
CA LEU A 248 -8.40 -4.11 4.15
C LEU A 248 -7.67 -4.02 2.81
N GLY A 249 -6.93 -5.04 2.38
CA GLY A 249 -6.26 -5.07 1.08
C GLY A 249 -7.25 -5.02 -0.09
N ARG A 250 -8.35 -5.77 -0.02
CA ARG A 250 -9.42 -5.71 -1.04
C ARG A 250 -10.09 -4.34 -1.09
N PHE A 251 -10.36 -3.75 0.06
CA PHE A 251 -10.89 -2.39 0.15
C PHE A 251 -9.92 -1.37 -0.44
N ALA A 252 -8.64 -1.48 -0.12
CA ALA A 252 -7.59 -0.58 -0.57
C ALA A 252 -7.42 -0.58 -2.11
N VAL A 253 -7.47 -1.75 -2.76
CA VAL A 253 -7.39 -1.85 -4.23
C VAL A 253 -8.69 -1.44 -4.93
N ALA A 254 -9.84 -1.56 -4.26
CA ALA A 254 -11.12 -1.08 -4.78
C ALA A 254 -11.26 0.45 -4.71
N MET A 255 -10.56 1.10 -3.77
CA MET A 255 -10.61 2.56 -3.57
C MET A 255 -10.28 3.39 -4.82
N PRO A 256 -9.16 3.16 -5.54
CA PRO A 256 -8.86 3.92 -6.76
C PRO A 256 -9.89 3.68 -7.88
N ILE A 257 -10.53 2.51 -7.94
CA ILE A 257 -11.61 2.22 -8.91
C ILE A 257 -12.85 3.07 -8.57
N ALA A 258 -13.24 3.12 -7.30
CA ALA A 258 -14.34 3.96 -6.84
C ALA A 258 -14.05 5.45 -7.05
N LEU A 259 -12.81 5.88 -6.80
CA LEU A 259 -12.38 7.26 -7.05
C LEU A 259 -12.41 7.60 -8.54
N THR A 260 -11.98 6.67 -9.41
CA THR A 260 -12.09 6.81 -10.87
C THR A 260 -13.53 7.03 -11.29
N PHE A 261 -14.46 6.21 -10.77
CA PHE A 261 -15.89 6.36 -11.03
C PHE A 261 -16.39 7.75 -10.60
N GLN A 262 -16.05 8.18 -9.38
CA GLN A 262 -16.45 9.50 -8.89
C GLN A 262 -15.96 10.62 -9.80
N ILE A 263 -14.68 10.61 -10.20
CA ILE A 263 -14.11 11.67 -11.05
C ILE A 263 -14.79 11.66 -12.42
N VAL A 264 -14.91 10.49 -13.07
CA VAL A 264 -15.48 10.38 -14.42
C VAL A 264 -16.93 10.84 -14.49
N PHE A 265 -17.73 10.50 -13.48
CA PHE A 265 -19.17 10.81 -13.45
C PHE A 265 -19.51 12.01 -12.58
N TRP A 266 -18.52 12.78 -12.11
CA TRP A 266 -18.69 13.78 -11.05
C TRP A 266 -19.82 14.77 -11.36
N ARG A 267 -19.83 15.38 -12.54
CA ARG A 267 -20.85 16.32 -12.99
C ARG A 267 -22.25 15.71 -13.01
N ARG A 268 -22.38 14.42 -13.36
CA ARG A 268 -23.68 13.73 -13.38
C ARG A 268 -24.15 13.34 -11.98
N LEU A 269 -23.22 13.19 -11.05
CA LEU A 269 -23.48 12.89 -9.65
C LEU A 269 -23.72 14.17 -8.83
N ASP A 270 -23.29 15.34 -9.32
CA ASP A 270 -23.51 16.60 -8.64
C ASP A 270 -25.01 16.96 -8.65
N SER A 271 -25.55 17.15 -7.44
CA SER A 271 -26.98 17.39 -7.21
C SER A 271 -27.48 18.74 -7.74
N ALA A 272 -26.56 19.65 -8.12
CA ALA A 272 -26.88 20.96 -8.66
C ALA A 272 -27.13 21.00 -10.18
N ASP A 273 -26.75 19.97 -10.95
CA ASP A 273 -26.95 19.96 -12.41
C ASP A 273 -28.41 19.63 -12.78
N THR A 274 -29.28 20.62 -12.60
CA THR A 274 -30.71 20.61 -12.99
C THR A 274 -30.92 20.40 -14.50
N ALA A 275 -29.87 20.52 -15.33
CA ALA A 275 -29.97 20.34 -16.78
C ALA A 275 -30.05 18.86 -17.22
N THR A 276 -29.74 17.91 -16.33
CA THR A 276 -29.66 16.48 -16.71
C THR A 276 -30.97 15.71 -16.60
N GLY A 277 -32.00 16.26 -15.93
CA GLY A 277 -33.33 15.64 -15.78
C GLY A 277 -33.34 14.29 -15.06
N LEU A 278 -32.20 13.86 -14.50
CA LEU A 278 -32.04 12.59 -13.81
C LEU A 278 -32.41 12.72 -12.32
N PRO A 279 -33.14 11.76 -11.74
CA PRO A 279 -33.61 11.81 -10.35
C PRO A 279 -32.55 11.32 -9.35
N PHE A 280 -31.28 11.70 -9.51
CA PHE A 280 -30.19 11.32 -8.60
C PHE A 280 -29.72 12.46 -7.66
N PRO A 281 -30.60 13.21 -6.94
CA PRO A 281 -30.17 14.14 -5.89
C PRO A 281 -29.67 13.39 -4.63
N LEU A 282 -29.41 12.09 -4.77
CA LEU A 282 -29.03 11.20 -3.69
C LEU A 282 -27.51 11.10 -3.52
N TRP A 283 -26.69 11.53 -4.49
CA TRP A 283 -25.24 11.47 -4.32
C TRP A 283 -24.72 12.67 -3.51
N PRO A 284 -23.84 12.47 -2.51
CA PRO A 284 -23.42 13.55 -1.63
C PRO A 284 -22.47 14.50 -2.38
N SER A 285 -22.87 15.76 -2.47
CA SER A 285 -22.13 16.87 -3.07
C SER A 285 -22.31 18.14 -2.22
N GLU A 286 -21.58 19.21 -2.51
CA GLU A 286 -21.67 20.49 -1.78
C GLU A 286 -23.09 21.06 -1.69
N ASN A 287 -23.91 20.83 -2.72
CA ASN A 287 -25.27 21.36 -2.84
C ASN A 287 -26.34 20.40 -2.31
N SER A 288 -25.94 19.24 -1.77
CA SER A 288 -26.88 18.24 -1.28
C SER A 288 -27.48 18.62 0.07
N SER A 289 -28.76 18.29 0.24
CA SER A 289 -29.45 18.48 1.53
C SER A 289 -28.74 17.71 2.67
N PRO A 290 -28.82 18.18 3.92
CA PRO A 290 -28.27 17.48 5.08
C PRO A 290 -28.75 16.03 5.22
N GLY A 291 -29.98 15.73 4.77
CA GLY A 291 -30.52 14.36 4.80
C GLY A 291 -29.76 13.38 3.92
N VAL A 292 -29.30 13.83 2.74
CA VAL A 292 -28.48 13.02 1.82
C VAL A 292 -27.11 12.73 2.44
N MET A 293 -26.49 13.74 3.07
CA MET A 293 -25.21 13.58 3.78
C MET A 293 -25.33 12.56 4.91
N LEU A 294 -26.36 12.69 5.74
CA LEU A 294 -26.61 11.76 6.84
C LEU A 294 -26.85 10.33 6.35
N PHE A 295 -27.57 10.16 5.24
CA PHE A 295 -27.79 8.84 4.64
C PHE A 295 -26.47 8.17 4.27
N TRP A 296 -25.55 8.85 3.57
CA TRP A 296 -24.28 8.25 3.17
C TRP A 296 -23.32 8.03 4.33
N LEU A 297 -23.31 8.91 5.34
CA LEU A 297 -22.59 8.66 6.58
C LEU A 297 -23.12 7.41 7.31
N LEU A 298 -24.45 7.21 7.31
CA LEU A 298 -25.07 6.00 7.85
C LEU A 298 -24.68 4.77 7.02
N MET A 299 -24.62 4.87 5.69
CA MET A 299 -24.15 3.78 4.81
C MET A 299 -22.69 3.41 5.04
N VAL A 300 -21.79 4.39 5.25
CA VAL A 300 -20.42 4.11 5.73
C VAL A 300 -20.48 3.35 7.07
N GLY A 301 -21.46 3.70 7.90
CA GLY A 301 -21.82 3.01 9.14
C GLY A 301 -22.01 1.50 9.01
N VAL A 302 -22.59 1.06 7.89
CA VAL A 302 -22.96 -0.33 7.64
C VAL A 302 -21.80 -1.15 7.06
N VAL A 303 -20.78 -0.51 6.48
CA VAL A 303 -19.63 -1.18 5.84
C VAL A 303 -18.99 -2.29 6.70
N PRO A 304 -18.72 -2.08 8.01
CA PRO A 304 -18.14 -3.12 8.87
C PRO A 304 -19.00 -4.38 9.04
N LEU A 305 -20.29 -4.35 8.67
CA LEU A 305 -21.16 -5.52 8.80
C LEU A 305 -20.83 -6.62 7.79
N TRP A 306 -20.33 -6.27 6.59
CA TRP A 306 -20.00 -7.25 5.54
C TRP A 306 -18.51 -7.28 5.19
N LEU A 307 -17.75 -6.23 5.52
CA LEU A 307 -16.29 -6.16 5.32
C LEU A 307 -15.58 -6.21 6.68
N ARG A 308 -15.72 -7.34 7.38
CA ARG A 308 -15.12 -7.57 8.71
C ARG A 308 -13.94 -8.51 8.64
N GLU A 309 -12.91 -8.21 9.41
CA GLU A 309 -11.82 -9.13 9.66
C GLU A 309 -12.00 -9.82 11.01
N ALA A 310 -11.69 -11.12 11.04
CA ALA A 310 -11.61 -11.83 12.30
C ALA A 310 -10.44 -11.26 13.12
N PRO A 311 -10.59 -11.12 14.45
CA PRO A 311 -9.46 -10.85 15.32
C PRO A 311 -8.39 -11.91 15.06
N VAL A 312 -7.15 -11.49 14.85
CA VAL A 312 -6.03 -12.41 14.86
C VAL A 312 -5.87 -12.84 16.33
N ASP A 313 -6.24 -14.09 16.65
CA ASP A 313 -5.93 -14.67 17.94
C ASP A 313 -4.41 -14.72 18.07
N THR A 314 -3.84 -13.82 18.86
CA THR A 314 -2.51 -14.01 19.42
C THR A 314 -2.62 -15.17 20.41
N ASP A 315 -2.32 -16.38 19.94
CA ASP A 315 -1.98 -17.47 20.85
C ASP A 315 -0.72 -17.03 21.64
N PRO A 316 -0.81 -16.84 22.97
CA PRO A 316 0.32 -16.37 23.77
C PRO A 316 1.49 -17.37 23.83
N ASN A 317 1.35 -18.59 23.27
CA ASN A 317 2.42 -19.58 23.20
C ASN A 317 3.27 -19.53 21.92
N ILE A 318 2.96 -18.65 20.96
CA ILE A 318 3.84 -18.44 19.80
C ILE A 318 4.64 -17.17 20.07
N ALA A 319 5.73 -17.33 20.83
CA ALA A 319 6.75 -16.31 20.97
C ALA A 319 7.19 -15.82 19.59
N ASP A 320 7.41 -14.51 19.47
CA ASP A 320 7.85 -13.81 18.27
C ASP A 320 8.92 -14.60 17.49
N THR A 321 8.50 -15.32 16.46
CA THR A 321 9.43 -15.76 15.42
C THR A 321 9.85 -14.50 14.67
N ASP A 322 11.11 -14.12 14.85
CA ASP A 322 11.79 -13.08 14.10
C ASP A 322 11.51 -13.29 12.59
N PRO A 323 10.96 -12.31 11.86
CA PRO A 323 10.72 -12.44 10.43
C PRO A 323 12.02 -12.58 9.60
N ASN A 324 13.21 -12.53 10.21
CA ASN A 324 14.48 -12.88 9.57
C ASN A 324 14.89 -14.36 9.76
N ALA A 325 14.14 -15.18 10.49
CA ALA A 325 14.48 -16.60 10.69
C ALA A 325 13.99 -17.50 9.54
N ASP A 326 12.94 -17.10 8.83
CA ASP A 326 12.34 -17.92 7.74
C ASP A 326 13.10 -17.82 6.40
N ASP A 327 14.06 -16.91 6.28
CA ASP A 327 14.87 -16.73 5.07
C ASP A 327 16.14 -17.62 5.05
N ALA A 328 16.39 -18.40 6.11
CA ALA A 328 17.57 -19.29 6.21
C ALA A 328 17.29 -20.77 5.89
N GLU A 329 16.03 -21.20 5.79
CA GLU A 329 15.66 -22.58 5.42
C GLU A 329 15.14 -22.73 3.98
N LEU A 330 15.34 -21.71 3.12
CA LEU A 330 15.07 -21.81 1.68
C LEU A 330 16.35 -21.88 0.85
N SER A 331 17.35 -22.62 1.33
CA SER A 331 18.47 -23.07 0.52
C SER A 331 18.71 -24.55 0.74
N LEU A 332 18.45 -25.35 -0.30
CA LEU A 332 18.66 -26.80 -0.45
C LEU A 332 17.41 -27.67 -0.24
N ASP A 333 16.44 -27.53 -1.15
CA ASP A 333 15.77 -28.72 -1.68
C ASP A 333 15.72 -28.62 -3.22
N LEU A 334 16.89 -28.92 -3.79
CA LEU A 334 17.09 -29.24 -5.19
C LEU A 334 17.29 -30.76 -5.27
N SER A 335 16.23 -31.52 -5.02
CA SER A 335 16.16 -32.93 -5.37
C SER A 335 15.04 -33.10 -6.39
N CYS A 336 15.44 -33.47 -7.59
CA CYS A 336 14.55 -33.76 -8.69
C CYS A 336 13.75 -35.03 -8.38
N GLU A 337 12.44 -34.92 -8.20
CA GLU A 337 11.54 -36.07 -8.30
C GLU A 337 10.64 -35.93 -9.52
N ASN A 338 11.06 -36.65 -10.55
CA ASN A 338 10.14 -37.42 -11.39
C ASN A 338 10.84 -38.79 -11.52
N PRO A 339 10.14 -39.92 -11.38
CA PRO A 339 9.47 -40.40 -12.59
C PRO A 339 8.19 -41.23 -12.37
N ALA A 340 7.35 -41.22 -13.41
CA ALA A 340 6.55 -42.38 -13.74
C ALA A 340 7.45 -43.40 -14.47
N PHE A 341 7.78 -44.53 -13.84
CA PHE A 341 8.02 -45.82 -14.50
C PHE A 341 8.13 -46.93 -13.42
N GLU A 342 7.10 -47.76 -13.30
CA GLU A 342 7.16 -49.04 -12.60
C GLU A 342 8.01 -50.02 -13.41
N GLN A 343 9.12 -50.54 -12.84
CA GLN A 343 9.65 -51.90 -13.10
C GLN A 343 10.87 -52.24 -12.21
N GLU A 344 10.66 -53.27 -11.37
CA GLU A 344 11.57 -54.35 -10.93
C GLU A 344 13.04 -54.09 -10.51
N ALA A 345 13.34 -54.34 -9.21
CA ALA A 345 14.53 -55.05 -8.65
C ALA A 345 14.55 -54.82 -7.11
N PHE A 346 14.20 -55.76 -6.22
CA PHE A 346 14.94 -56.94 -5.71
C PHE A 346 16.32 -56.65 -5.06
N VAL A 347 16.41 -57.00 -3.77
CA VAL A 347 17.58 -57.32 -2.90
C VAL A 347 18.21 -56.22 -2.02
N GLU A 348 18.39 -56.61 -0.75
CA GLU A 348 19.35 -56.12 0.28
C GLU A 348 19.00 -54.89 1.11
N ASP A 349 18.26 -55.12 2.20
CA ASP A 349 18.26 -54.26 3.38
C ASP A 349 18.39 -55.12 4.65
N ARG A 350 19.63 -55.43 5.04
CA ARG A 350 19.95 -56.07 6.32
C ARG A 350 21.38 -55.76 6.75
N GLU A 351 21.77 -54.49 6.93
CA GLU A 351 23.07 -54.20 7.58
C GLU A 351 23.31 -52.78 8.15
N LEU A 352 22.27 -51.98 8.47
CA LEU A 352 22.48 -50.59 8.94
C LEU A 352 22.07 -50.28 10.40
N SER A 353 21.81 -51.30 11.24
CA SER A 353 21.48 -51.05 12.67
C SER A 353 22.66 -51.11 13.65
N GLY A 354 23.92 -51.14 13.18
CA GLY A 354 25.10 -51.32 14.04
C GLY A 354 26.02 -50.10 14.18
N ALA A 355 25.73 -48.97 13.52
CA ALA A 355 26.66 -47.84 13.40
C ALA A 355 26.34 -46.63 14.31
N SER A 356 25.22 -46.62 15.03
CA SER A 356 24.83 -45.48 15.88
C SER A 356 25.33 -45.57 17.33
N GLU A 357 25.75 -46.74 17.82
CA GLU A 357 26.22 -46.90 19.20
C GLU A 357 27.72 -46.57 19.38
N SER A 358 28.55 -46.72 18.34
CA SER A 358 30.01 -46.50 18.43
C SER A 358 30.44 -45.03 18.40
N ALA A 359 29.61 -44.12 17.88
CA ALA A 359 29.93 -42.69 17.81
C ALA A 359 29.68 -41.96 19.14
N SER A 360 28.79 -42.48 19.98
CA SER A 360 28.45 -41.91 21.29
C SER A 360 29.56 -42.14 22.31
N GLU A 361 30.17 -43.32 22.33
CA GLU A 361 31.21 -43.66 23.32
C GLU A 361 32.54 -42.91 23.07
N LEU A 362 32.83 -42.54 21.83
CA LEU A 362 34.04 -41.79 21.46
C LEU A 362 34.00 -40.30 21.84
N MET A 363 32.81 -39.71 22.01
CA MET A 363 32.65 -38.30 22.39
C MET A 363 32.78 -38.08 23.91
N GLU A 364 32.47 -39.09 24.72
CA GLU A 364 32.51 -38.99 26.18
C GLU A 364 33.95 -39.15 26.70
N GLN A 365 34.75 -40.03 26.08
CA GLN A 365 36.15 -40.25 26.44
C GLN A 365 37.08 -39.05 26.16
N LYS A 366 36.68 -38.15 25.25
CA LYS A 366 37.47 -36.96 24.90
C LYS A 366 37.24 -35.78 25.84
N ARG A 367 36.12 -35.76 26.58
CA ARG A 367 35.77 -34.70 27.52
C ARG A 367 36.53 -34.84 28.86
N ASP A 368 36.82 -36.07 29.25
CA ASP A 368 37.51 -36.36 30.52
C ASP A 368 39.03 -36.11 30.46
N ALA A 369 39.61 -36.06 29.25
CA ALA A 369 41.05 -35.81 29.05
C ALA A 369 41.43 -34.32 29.17
N ASP A 370 40.57 -33.39 28.76
CA ASP A 370 40.86 -31.95 28.81
C ASP A 370 40.70 -31.36 30.23
N THR A 371 39.96 -32.05 31.12
CA THR A 371 39.74 -31.57 32.50
C THR A 371 40.93 -31.87 33.43
N GLN A 372 41.87 -32.73 33.03
CA GLN A 372 43.05 -33.09 33.85
C GLN A 372 44.31 -32.26 33.57
N GLN A 373 44.30 -31.37 32.56
CA GLN A 373 45.47 -30.54 32.22
C GLN A 373 45.50 -29.15 32.88
N ASP A 374 44.37 -28.66 33.43
CA ASP A 374 44.30 -27.31 34.04
C ASP A 374 44.62 -27.27 35.56
N GLU A 375 44.87 -28.41 36.21
CA GLU A 375 45.12 -28.49 37.67
C GLU A 375 46.62 -28.61 38.07
N ALA A 376 47.57 -28.54 37.13
CA ALA A 376 48.97 -28.89 37.40
C ALA A 376 50.00 -27.74 37.47
N GLU A 377 49.60 -26.46 37.44
CA GLU A 377 50.59 -25.36 37.52
C GLU A 377 50.17 -24.24 38.47
N GLY A 378 50.50 -24.45 39.75
CA GLY A 378 50.33 -23.49 40.84
C GLY A 378 51.65 -22.94 41.38
N ASP A 379 51.68 -21.60 41.48
CA ASP A 379 52.29 -20.74 42.52
C ASP A 379 53.82 -20.48 42.56
N PRO A 380 54.32 -19.38 43.21
CA PRO A 380 53.63 -18.46 44.13
C PRO A 380 53.89 -16.91 44.03
N ILE A 381 52.98 -16.22 44.71
CA ILE A 381 52.84 -14.84 45.25
C ILE A 381 54.12 -14.16 45.81
N GLN A 382 54.25 -12.80 45.69
CA GLN A 382 54.50 -11.80 46.80
C GLN A 382 54.75 -10.31 46.35
N PRO A 383 54.68 -9.25 47.22
CA PRO A 383 53.51 -8.34 47.33
C PRO A 383 53.81 -6.81 47.43
N PHE A 384 52.77 -5.98 47.70
CA PHE A 384 52.75 -4.60 48.27
C PHE A 384 53.40 -3.41 47.52
N ASP A 385 52.66 -2.30 47.27
CA ASP A 385 52.60 -1.13 48.18
C ASP A 385 51.58 -0.06 47.70
N ASP A 386 50.97 0.59 48.69
CA ASP A 386 50.07 1.75 48.63
C ASP A 386 50.85 3.07 48.50
N ARG A 387 50.27 4.06 47.79
CA ARG A 387 50.41 5.54 47.91
C ARG A 387 50.16 6.18 46.54
N GLY A 388 49.33 7.22 46.36
CA GLY A 388 49.04 8.33 47.24
C GLY A 388 49.81 9.58 46.75
N SER A 389 49.03 10.56 46.26
CA SER A 389 49.33 12.01 46.17
C SER A 389 50.41 12.57 45.21
N GLU A 390 49.95 13.58 44.45
CA GLU A 390 50.55 14.91 44.25
C GLU A 390 51.56 15.20 43.12
N ASN A 391 51.07 16.08 42.23
CA ASN A 391 51.66 17.35 41.79
C ASN A 391 52.62 17.45 40.59
N ARG A 392 52.41 18.59 39.91
CA ARG A 392 53.22 19.33 38.92
C ARG A 392 53.17 18.84 37.48
N ASP A 393 52.55 19.59 36.57
CA ASP A 393 52.81 20.97 36.08
C ASP A 393 53.61 20.94 34.78
N GLN A 394 53.05 21.70 33.83
CA GLN A 394 53.74 22.51 32.83
C GLN A 394 54.13 21.92 31.46
N LEU A 395 53.57 22.62 30.46
CA LEU A 395 54.19 23.13 29.23
C LEU A 395 54.59 22.07 28.19
N ASN A 396 54.03 22.14 26.98
CA ASN A 396 54.37 23.22 26.06
C ASN A 396 53.38 23.30 24.89
N ASP A 397 53.12 24.54 24.54
CA ASP A 397 52.40 25.03 23.37
C ASP A 397 53.40 25.18 22.20
N GLN A 398 52.87 25.47 21.00
CA GLN A 398 53.56 25.77 19.74
C GLN A 398 53.95 24.54 18.89
N SER A 399 53.59 24.46 17.61
CA SER A 399 53.28 25.51 16.62
C SER A 399 52.34 25.03 15.52
#